data_AF-A0A432ZZ40-F1
#
_entry.id   AF-A0A432ZZ40-F1
#
_cell.length_a   1.000
_cell.length_b   1.000
_cell.length_c   1.000
_cell.angle_alpha   90.00
_cell.angle_beta   90.00
_cell.angle_gamma   90.00
#
_symmetry.space_group_name_H-M   'P 1'
#
loop_
_entity.id
_entity.type
_entity.pdbx_description
1 polymer ?
#
loop_
_entity_poly.entity_id
_entity_poly.type
_entity_poly.pdbx_seq_one_letter_code
_entity_poly.pdbx_strand_id
1 'polypeptide(L)'
;MRMAKNPPVIYHPDHSYTFEQFEELNDWLKTNDLIIDKTPINHFELDSKGRLIPIPQTPYEKELAVEEISRQLGNWNIQTRQNGGVTTSQGGFNFSTTGGRTIRAPDIAFTPRETHDSLDEQQRRSFQGQAFHPTFVVEVEDLSADSKFTELKDKFKNDYFPAGIQLGWLVDPVNRNIYVLKKDTNGVVRCLNKGWRAVAGGDVLPGFVLEVWKIDQAISQESSESSSSGTSDGDVEIPCPKCDETFPNDYTFLKHYEDEHARKRRKQR
;
A
#
# COMPACT_ATOMS: atom_id res chain seq x y z
N MET A 1 3.07 7.78 -36.36
CA MET A 1 1.79 7.84 -35.63
C MET A 1 1.26 6.41 -35.55
N ARG A 2 1.44 5.71 -34.41
CA ARG A 2 0.86 4.36 -34.25
C ARG A 2 -0.66 4.56 -34.15
N MET A 3 -1.43 3.91 -35.02
CA MET A 3 -2.89 3.91 -34.89
C MET A 3 -3.25 3.33 -33.51
N ALA A 4 -4.12 4.01 -32.77
CA ALA A 4 -4.69 3.46 -31.54
C ALA A 4 -5.37 2.13 -31.90
N LYS A 5 -4.92 1.04 -31.29
CA LYS A 5 -5.55 -0.26 -31.49
C LYS A 5 -6.88 -0.25 -30.75
N ASN A 6 -7.93 -0.80 -31.32
CA ASN A 6 -9.18 -1.01 -30.56
C ASN A 6 -8.88 -1.85 -29.30
N PRO A 7 -9.61 -1.61 -28.19
CA PRO A 7 -9.45 -2.42 -26.99
C PRO A 7 -9.82 -3.88 -27.28
N PRO A 8 -9.14 -4.86 -26.66
CA PRO A 8 -9.44 -6.28 -26.85
C PRO A 8 -10.85 -6.65 -26.34
N VAL A 9 -11.36 -5.86 -25.39
CA VAL A 9 -12.66 -6.05 -24.76
C VAL A 9 -13.33 -4.69 -24.56
N ILE A 10 -14.64 -4.60 -24.82
CA ILE A 10 -15.43 -3.39 -24.54
C ILE A 10 -15.84 -3.39 -23.06
N TYR A 11 -15.52 -2.30 -22.37
CA TYR A 11 -15.88 -2.14 -20.96
C TYR A 11 -17.36 -1.81 -20.77
N HIS A 12 -17.98 -2.49 -19.81
CA HIS A 12 -19.34 -2.30 -19.30
C HIS A 12 -19.33 -2.56 -17.78
N PRO A 13 -19.87 -1.66 -16.94
CA PRO A 13 -19.70 -1.70 -15.49
C PRO A 13 -20.32 -2.94 -14.81
N ASP A 14 -21.41 -3.48 -15.38
CA ASP A 14 -22.14 -4.61 -14.81
C ASP A 14 -21.84 -5.94 -15.52
N HIS A 15 -20.85 -5.97 -16.43
CA HIS A 15 -20.46 -7.19 -17.13
C HIS A 15 -19.49 -8.03 -16.29
N SER A 16 -19.63 -9.36 -16.39
CA SER A 16 -18.70 -10.32 -15.80
C SER A 16 -17.63 -10.69 -16.82
N TYR A 17 -16.39 -10.37 -16.49
CA TYR A 17 -15.20 -10.62 -17.29
C TYR A 17 -14.47 -11.88 -16.82
N THR A 18 -13.83 -12.57 -17.76
CA THR A 18 -12.88 -13.63 -17.42
C THR A 18 -11.56 -13.03 -16.93
N PHE A 19 -10.75 -13.83 -16.25
CA PHE A 19 -9.41 -13.43 -15.86
C PHE A 19 -8.51 -13.11 -17.07
N GLU A 20 -8.68 -13.83 -18.18
CA GLU A 20 -7.97 -13.56 -19.43
C GLU A 20 -8.34 -12.17 -19.98
N GLN A 21 -9.64 -11.82 -20.02
CA GLN A 21 -10.09 -10.50 -20.44
C GLN A 21 -9.56 -9.38 -19.54
N PHE A 22 -9.46 -9.63 -18.23
CA PHE A 22 -8.81 -8.74 -17.28
C PHE A 22 -7.32 -8.52 -17.62
N GLU A 23 -6.57 -9.59 -17.89
CA GLU A 23 -5.15 -9.51 -18.24
C GLU A 23 -4.95 -8.78 -19.59
N GLU A 24 -5.74 -9.12 -20.61
CA GLU A 24 -5.68 -8.51 -21.93
C GLU A 24 -5.97 -7.01 -21.90
N LEU A 25 -7.00 -6.59 -21.18
CA LEU A 25 -7.36 -5.17 -21.10
C LEU A 25 -6.31 -4.36 -20.32
N ASN A 26 -5.80 -4.91 -19.21
CA ASN A 26 -4.72 -4.26 -18.45
C ASN A 26 -3.39 -4.21 -19.22
N ASP A 27 -3.07 -5.23 -20.03
CA ASP A 27 -1.91 -5.19 -20.91
C ASP A 27 -2.07 -4.14 -22.02
N TRP A 28 -3.27 -4.04 -22.60
CA TRP A 28 -3.59 -3.03 -23.60
C TRP A 28 -3.45 -1.60 -23.06
N LEU A 29 -3.87 -1.34 -21.82
CA LEU A 29 -3.76 -0.03 -21.15
C LEU A 29 -2.31 0.45 -20.97
N LYS A 30 -1.31 -0.43 -21.03
CA LYS A 30 0.11 -0.02 -20.94
C LYS A 30 0.56 0.91 -22.07
N THR A 31 -0.16 0.91 -23.20
CA THR A 31 0.22 1.68 -24.39
C THR A 31 -0.95 2.42 -25.04
N ASN A 32 -2.13 2.40 -24.42
CA ASN A 32 -3.34 3.02 -24.95
C ASN A 32 -4.16 3.62 -23.80
N ASP A 33 -4.92 4.66 -24.10
CA ASP A 33 -5.76 5.33 -23.12
C ASP A 33 -7.21 4.82 -23.19
N LEU A 34 -7.83 4.64 -22.03
CA LEU A 34 -9.27 4.43 -21.89
C LEU A 34 -9.84 5.52 -21.00
N ILE A 35 -10.91 6.17 -21.45
CA ILE A 35 -11.62 7.19 -20.68
C ILE A 35 -13.01 6.65 -20.34
N ILE A 36 -13.33 6.59 -19.05
CA ILE A 36 -14.66 6.24 -18.54
C ILE A 36 -15.16 7.44 -17.76
N ASP A 37 -16.36 7.94 -18.11
CA ASP A 37 -16.98 9.10 -17.45
C ASP A 37 -16.04 10.31 -17.30
N LYS A 38 -15.32 10.64 -18.39
CA LYS A 38 -14.31 11.72 -18.47
C LYS A 38 -13.06 11.50 -17.62
N THR A 39 -12.88 10.32 -17.06
CA THR A 39 -11.72 9.97 -16.23
C THR A 39 -10.82 8.98 -16.97
N PRO A 40 -9.53 9.31 -17.18
CA PRO A 40 -8.54 8.36 -17.69
C PRO A 40 -8.32 7.21 -16.71
N ILE A 41 -8.32 5.98 -17.23
CA ILE A 41 -8.15 4.77 -16.43
C ILE A 41 -6.75 4.20 -16.65
N ASN A 42 -6.03 3.97 -15.55
CA ASN A 42 -4.67 3.43 -15.60
C ASN A 42 -4.67 1.90 -15.66
N HIS A 43 -5.55 1.27 -14.88
CA HIS A 43 -5.73 -0.17 -14.83
C HIS A 43 -7.10 -0.51 -14.26
N PHE A 44 -7.44 -1.79 -14.27
CA PHE A 44 -8.60 -2.34 -13.60
C PHE A 44 -8.18 -3.27 -12.48
N GLU A 45 -8.99 -3.33 -11.42
CA GLU A 45 -9.07 -4.48 -10.52
C GLU A 45 -10.17 -5.44 -10.99
N LEU A 46 -10.16 -6.68 -10.49
CA LEU A 46 -11.20 -7.69 -10.75
C LEU A 46 -11.85 -8.12 -9.43
N ASP A 47 -13.15 -7.89 -9.28
CA ASP A 47 -13.84 -8.26 -8.06
C ASP A 47 -14.23 -9.75 -8.00
N SER A 48 -14.74 -10.19 -6.86
CA SER A 48 -15.22 -11.57 -6.62
C SER A 48 -16.42 -11.99 -7.48
N LYS A 49 -17.05 -11.06 -8.20
CA LYS A 49 -18.13 -11.30 -9.15
C LYS A 49 -17.67 -11.23 -10.61
N GLY A 50 -16.37 -11.08 -10.85
CA GLY A 50 -15.80 -10.94 -12.19
C GLY A 50 -15.99 -9.56 -12.81
N ARG A 51 -16.42 -8.54 -12.05
CA ARG A 51 -16.56 -7.17 -12.58
C ARG A 51 -15.22 -6.47 -12.58
N LEU A 52 -14.97 -5.72 -13.65
CA LEU A 52 -13.81 -4.85 -13.75
C LEU A 52 -14.07 -3.53 -13.03
N ILE A 53 -13.24 -3.21 -12.04
CA ILE A 53 -13.31 -1.95 -11.29
C ILE A 53 -12.27 -0.98 -11.85
N PRO A 54 -12.69 0.13 -12.49
CA PRO A 54 -11.76 1.09 -13.09
C PRO A 54 -10.96 1.81 -12.02
N ILE A 55 -9.64 1.81 -12.14
CA ILE A 55 -8.72 2.51 -11.25
C ILE A 55 -8.11 3.70 -12.01
N PRO A 56 -8.49 4.95 -11.66
CA PRO A 56 -7.91 6.13 -12.27
C PRO A 56 -6.48 6.37 -11.78
N GLN A 57 -5.83 7.39 -12.34
CA GLN A 57 -4.54 7.83 -11.82
C GLN A 57 -4.65 8.41 -10.42
N THR A 58 -3.77 7.97 -9.52
CA THR A 58 -3.66 8.50 -8.16
C THR A 58 -3.17 9.95 -8.18
N PRO A 59 -3.89 10.91 -7.56
CA PRO A 59 -3.41 12.28 -7.40
C PRO A 59 -2.13 12.36 -6.54
N TYR A 60 -1.30 13.37 -6.81
CA TYR A 60 0.01 13.54 -6.17
C TYR A 60 -0.06 13.59 -4.63
N GLU A 61 -0.99 14.33 -4.06
CA GLU A 61 -1.13 14.46 -2.60
C GLU A 61 -1.51 13.14 -1.91
N LYS A 62 -2.42 12.37 -2.52
CA LYS A 62 -2.74 11.01 -2.06
C LYS A 62 -1.48 10.13 -2.12
N GLU A 63 -0.71 10.21 -3.19
CA GLU A 63 0.51 9.42 -3.33
C GLU A 63 1.58 9.80 -2.28
N LEU A 64 1.71 11.07 -1.91
CA LEU A 64 2.58 11.49 -0.80
C LEU A 64 2.19 10.82 0.53
N ALA A 65 0.89 10.74 0.82
CA ALA A 65 0.41 10.03 1.99
C ALA A 65 0.68 8.52 1.91
N VAL A 66 0.45 7.90 0.75
CA VAL A 66 0.73 6.47 0.50
C VAL A 66 2.22 6.16 0.70
N GLU A 67 3.10 6.97 0.11
CA GLU A 67 4.56 6.84 0.26
C GLU A 67 4.96 6.92 1.73
N GLU A 68 4.47 7.93 2.45
CA GLU A 68 4.86 8.14 3.84
C GLU A 68 4.42 7.00 4.76
N ILE A 69 3.18 6.51 4.61
CA ILE A 69 2.68 5.37 5.38
C ILE A 69 3.50 4.12 5.04
N SER A 70 3.79 3.89 3.76
CA SER A 70 4.60 2.76 3.30
C SER A 70 6.03 2.82 3.83
N ARG A 71 6.64 4.01 3.86
CA ARG A 71 7.97 4.28 4.41
C ARG A 71 8.04 3.95 5.89
N GLN A 72 7.06 4.38 6.68
CA GLN A 72 6.99 4.03 8.11
C GLN A 72 6.86 2.51 8.32
N LEU A 73 6.01 1.85 7.55
CA LEU A 73 5.80 0.40 7.61
C LEU A 73 7.05 -0.38 7.18
N GLY A 74 7.71 0.05 6.11
CA GLY A 74 8.96 -0.52 5.61
C GLY A 74 10.10 -0.39 6.62
N ASN A 75 10.24 0.77 7.24
CA ASN A 75 11.21 1.00 8.32
C ASN A 75 10.97 0.04 9.49
N TRP A 76 9.72 -0.06 9.97
CA TRP A 76 9.37 -1.01 11.03
C TRP A 76 9.69 -2.47 10.62
N ASN A 77 9.33 -2.87 9.41
CA ASN A 77 9.55 -4.23 8.90
C ASN A 77 11.03 -4.64 8.95
N ILE A 78 11.92 -3.74 8.54
CA ILE A 78 13.37 -3.97 8.54
C ILE A 78 13.96 -3.85 9.94
N GLN A 79 13.71 -2.72 10.62
CA GLN A 79 14.36 -2.38 11.89
C GLN A 79 13.97 -3.34 13.01
N THR A 80 12.74 -3.85 13.01
CA THR A 80 12.26 -4.85 13.99
C THR A 80 12.41 -6.29 13.50
N ARG A 81 13.03 -6.50 12.34
CA ARG A 81 13.34 -7.81 11.75
C ARG A 81 12.13 -8.70 11.49
N GLN A 82 10.98 -8.10 11.17
CA GLN A 82 9.82 -8.85 10.68
C GLN A 82 10.18 -9.52 9.35
N ASN A 83 10.92 -8.80 8.48
CA ASN A 83 11.41 -9.29 7.19
C ASN A 83 10.29 -9.90 6.31
N GLY A 84 9.08 -9.35 6.38
CA GLY A 84 7.98 -9.63 5.46
C GLY A 84 8.07 -8.80 4.19
N GLY A 85 7.08 -8.95 3.31
CA GLY A 85 6.90 -8.12 2.12
C GLY A 85 6.05 -6.89 2.42
N VAL A 86 6.51 -5.70 2.03
CA VAL A 86 5.70 -4.47 1.99
C VAL A 86 5.53 -4.07 0.53
N THR A 87 4.31 -3.84 0.09
CA THR A 87 3.98 -3.46 -1.30
C THR A 87 3.10 -2.23 -1.32
N THR A 88 3.24 -1.40 -2.36
CA THR A 88 2.36 -0.26 -2.65
C THR A 88 1.56 -0.48 -3.94
N SER A 89 0.71 0.49 -4.30
CA SER A 89 -0.34 0.62 -5.34
C SER A 89 -0.13 0.04 -6.76
N GLN A 90 0.87 -0.82 -6.99
CA GLN A 90 0.94 -1.76 -8.12
C GLN A 90 1.10 -3.24 -7.71
N GLY A 91 1.21 -3.54 -6.41
CA GLY A 91 1.25 -4.89 -5.88
C GLY A 91 -0.14 -5.50 -5.79
N GLY A 92 -0.67 -5.97 -6.92
CA GLY A 92 -1.92 -6.72 -6.94
C GLY A 92 -1.79 -8.06 -6.20
N PHE A 93 -2.91 -8.56 -5.68
CA PHE A 93 -3.02 -9.87 -5.06
C PHE A 93 -4.19 -10.62 -5.63
N ASN A 94 -4.03 -11.94 -5.76
CA ASN A 94 -5.13 -12.83 -6.04
C ASN A 94 -5.77 -13.31 -4.73
N PHE A 95 -6.94 -12.76 -4.40
CA PHE A 95 -7.74 -13.02 -3.19
C PHE A 95 -8.84 -14.06 -3.38
N SER A 96 -8.73 -14.93 -4.38
CA SER A 96 -9.76 -15.91 -4.68
C SER A 96 -9.99 -16.87 -3.51
N THR A 97 -11.19 -16.82 -2.91
CA THR A 97 -11.63 -17.73 -1.83
C THR A 97 -12.55 -18.84 -2.32
N THR A 98 -13.18 -18.64 -3.48
CA THR A 98 -14.07 -19.59 -4.17
C THR A 98 -13.72 -19.57 -5.65
N GLY A 99 -14.01 -20.64 -6.40
CA GLY A 99 -13.60 -20.76 -7.82
C GLY A 99 -13.85 -19.49 -8.63
N GLY A 100 -12.81 -19.01 -9.33
CA GLY A 100 -12.76 -17.67 -9.96
C GLY A 100 -11.44 -16.97 -9.68
N ARG A 101 -11.29 -15.71 -10.13
CA ARG A 101 -10.16 -14.82 -9.81
C ARG A 101 -10.69 -13.53 -9.19
N THR A 102 -10.10 -13.09 -8.08
CA THR A 102 -10.34 -11.77 -7.47
C THR A 102 -9.01 -11.07 -7.34
N ILE A 103 -8.79 -10.04 -8.16
CA ILE A 103 -7.52 -9.31 -8.22
C ILE A 103 -7.73 -7.93 -7.61
N ARG A 104 -7.10 -7.69 -6.46
CA ARG A 104 -7.16 -6.41 -5.73
C ARG A 104 -5.76 -5.86 -5.50
N ALA A 105 -5.61 -4.55 -5.58
CA ALA A 105 -4.38 -3.83 -5.32
C ALA A 105 -4.66 -2.79 -4.22
N PRO A 106 -4.53 -3.14 -2.93
CA PRO A 106 -4.59 -2.14 -1.86
C PRO A 106 -3.48 -1.11 -2.06
N ASP A 107 -3.70 0.14 -1.61
CA ASP A 107 -2.67 1.19 -1.68
C ASP A 107 -1.38 0.77 -0.98
N ILE A 108 -1.49 0.05 0.16
CA ILE A 108 -0.35 -0.51 0.91
C ILE A 108 -0.73 -1.87 1.47
N ALA A 109 0.19 -2.83 1.45
CA ALA A 109 0.00 -4.12 2.10
C ALA A 109 1.26 -4.63 2.80
N PHE A 110 1.07 -5.41 3.86
CA PHE A 110 2.12 -6.19 4.51
C PHE A 110 1.80 -7.68 4.49
N THR A 111 2.73 -8.45 3.93
CA THR A 111 2.71 -9.91 3.89
C THR A 111 3.75 -10.45 4.88
N PRO A 112 3.36 -11.28 5.86
CA PRO A 112 4.30 -11.86 6.82
C PRO A 112 5.42 -12.64 6.14
N ARG A 113 6.57 -12.70 6.80
CA ARG A 113 7.76 -13.39 6.28
C ARG A 113 7.51 -14.84 5.89
N GLU A 114 6.75 -15.58 6.70
CA GLU A 114 6.47 -17.00 6.41
C GLU A 114 5.81 -17.16 5.04
N THR A 115 4.75 -16.39 4.78
CA THR A 115 4.08 -16.37 3.47
C THR A 115 5.01 -15.84 2.38
N HIS A 116 5.70 -14.73 2.61
CA HIS A 116 6.59 -14.10 1.64
C HIS A 116 7.73 -15.04 1.17
N ASP A 117 8.38 -15.73 2.12
CA ASP A 117 9.50 -16.62 1.83
C ASP A 117 9.01 -17.94 1.18
N SER A 118 7.74 -18.32 1.34
CA SER A 118 7.16 -19.53 0.74
C SER A 118 6.61 -19.36 -0.67
N LEU A 119 6.48 -18.12 -1.16
CA LEU A 119 5.86 -17.87 -2.48
C LEU A 119 6.68 -18.51 -3.62
N ASP A 120 5.97 -19.19 -4.51
CA ASP A 120 6.55 -19.74 -5.74
C ASP A 120 6.75 -18.66 -6.84
N GLU A 121 7.30 -19.05 -7.99
CA GLU A 121 7.55 -18.11 -9.07
C GLU A 121 6.26 -17.51 -9.66
N GLN A 122 5.20 -18.31 -9.82
CA GLN A 122 3.94 -17.82 -10.38
C GLN A 122 3.27 -16.84 -9.42
N GLN A 123 3.26 -17.13 -8.12
CA GLN A 123 2.72 -16.24 -7.09
C GLN A 123 3.48 -14.90 -7.02
N ARG A 124 4.80 -14.91 -7.24
CA ARG A 124 5.63 -13.70 -7.16
C ARG A 124 5.62 -12.85 -8.43
N ARG A 125 5.35 -13.45 -9.59
CA ARG A 125 5.57 -12.80 -10.90
C ARG A 125 4.31 -12.67 -11.74
N SER A 126 3.19 -13.28 -11.34
CA SER A 126 1.90 -13.16 -12.03
C SER A 126 0.73 -13.35 -11.07
N PHE A 127 -0.49 -13.23 -11.58
CA PHE A 127 -1.71 -13.58 -10.83
C PHE A 127 -2.21 -15.00 -11.15
N GLN A 128 -1.41 -15.81 -11.84
CA GLN A 128 -1.77 -17.16 -12.28
C GLN A 128 -1.48 -18.23 -11.22
N GLY A 129 -0.60 -17.95 -10.27
CA GLY A 129 -0.31 -18.85 -9.13
C GLY A 129 -1.49 -19.03 -8.19
N GLN A 130 -1.31 -19.85 -7.15
CA GLN A 130 -2.32 -20.02 -6.10
C GLN A 130 -2.55 -18.71 -5.33
N ALA A 131 -3.78 -18.49 -4.90
CA ALA A 131 -4.15 -17.33 -4.10
C ALA A 131 -3.31 -17.25 -2.83
N PHE A 132 -2.90 -16.04 -2.46
CA PHE A 132 -2.25 -15.72 -1.19
C PHE A 132 -2.67 -14.31 -0.78
N HIS A 133 -2.53 -14.00 0.50
CA HIS A 133 -3.01 -12.73 1.03
C HIS A 133 -1.99 -12.08 1.98
N PRO A 134 -1.95 -10.74 2.04
CA PRO A 134 -1.30 -10.04 3.14
C PRO A 134 -2.10 -10.25 4.43
N THR A 135 -1.53 -9.88 5.57
CA THR A 135 -2.27 -9.84 6.85
C THR A 135 -2.77 -8.44 7.19
N PHE A 136 -2.16 -7.42 6.59
CA PHE A 136 -2.49 -6.02 6.81
C PHE A 136 -2.57 -5.26 5.48
N VAL A 137 -3.58 -4.41 5.35
CA VAL A 137 -3.76 -3.53 4.18
C VAL A 137 -4.18 -2.12 4.60
N VAL A 138 -3.82 -1.13 3.80
CA VAL A 138 -4.25 0.26 3.92
C VAL A 138 -4.85 0.70 2.60
N GLU A 139 -5.95 1.44 2.68
CA GLU A 139 -6.48 2.26 1.60
C GLU A 139 -6.42 3.73 2.03
N VAL A 140 -6.00 4.60 1.14
CA VAL A 140 -5.94 6.06 1.35
C VAL A 140 -6.96 6.71 0.42
N GLU A 141 -7.91 7.47 0.94
CA GLU A 141 -8.93 8.08 0.09
C GLU A 141 -9.57 9.32 0.73
N ASP A 142 -10.07 10.23 -0.10
CA ASP A 142 -11.00 11.28 0.34
C ASP A 142 -12.40 10.69 0.56
N LEU A 143 -12.81 10.63 1.83
CA LEU A 143 -14.09 10.03 2.24
C LEU A 143 -15.18 11.06 2.44
N SER A 144 -15.03 12.26 1.87
CA SER A 144 -16.06 13.31 1.91
C SER A 144 -17.41 12.82 1.34
N ALA A 145 -17.37 11.89 0.38
CA ALA A 145 -18.56 11.24 -0.16
C ALA A 145 -18.89 9.94 0.60
N ASP A 146 -20.09 9.88 1.20
CA ASP A 146 -20.59 8.69 1.89
C ASP A 146 -20.58 7.43 1.01
N SER A 147 -20.81 7.59 -0.30
CA SER A 147 -20.74 6.51 -1.28
C SER A 147 -19.35 5.89 -1.35
N LYS A 148 -18.29 6.71 -1.34
CA LYS A 148 -16.89 6.25 -1.39
C LYS A 148 -16.51 5.53 -0.11
N PHE A 149 -16.93 6.05 1.04
CA PHE A 149 -16.72 5.37 2.32
C PHE A 149 -17.43 4.01 2.38
N THR A 150 -18.65 3.92 1.86
CA THR A 150 -19.42 2.68 1.80
C THR A 150 -18.77 1.66 0.86
N GLU A 151 -18.33 2.10 -0.32
CA GLU A 151 -17.61 1.28 -1.29
C GLU A 151 -16.35 0.64 -0.68
N LEU A 152 -15.51 1.42 0.00
CA LEU A 152 -14.29 0.89 0.60
C LEU A 152 -14.59 -0.04 1.78
N LYS A 153 -15.58 0.28 2.62
CA LYS A 153 -16.02 -0.65 3.68
C LYS A 153 -16.53 -1.97 3.11
N ASP A 154 -17.24 -1.93 2.00
CA ASP A 154 -17.69 -3.13 1.30
C ASP A 154 -16.52 -3.89 0.68
N LYS A 155 -15.50 -3.22 0.12
CA LYS A 155 -14.25 -3.85 -0.35
C LYS A 155 -13.56 -4.62 0.79
N PHE A 156 -13.42 -3.98 1.96
CA PHE A 156 -12.90 -4.64 3.16
C PHE A 156 -13.73 -5.87 3.54
N LYS A 157 -15.05 -5.70 3.65
CA LYS A 157 -15.98 -6.73 4.14
C LYS A 157 -16.11 -7.91 3.19
N ASN A 158 -16.14 -7.67 1.89
CA ASN A 158 -16.52 -8.65 0.88
C ASN A 158 -15.31 -9.29 0.19
N ASP A 159 -14.16 -8.59 0.13
CA ASP A 159 -12.97 -9.11 -0.54
C ASP A 159 -11.82 -9.35 0.44
N TYR A 160 -11.44 -8.35 1.25
CA TYR A 160 -10.22 -8.47 2.07
C TYR A 160 -10.38 -9.42 3.25
N PHE A 161 -11.39 -9.20 4.07
CA PHE A 161 -11.61 -10.01 5.26
C PHE A 161 -11.94 -11.48 4.94
N PRO A 162 -12.74 -11.80 3.91
CA PRO A 162 -12.93 -13.18 3.46
C PRO A 162 -11.63 -13.84 2.98
N ALA A 163 -10.74 -13.09 2.33
CA ALA A 163 -9.46 -13.60 1.85
C ALA A 163 -8.44 -13.93 2.95
N GLY A 164 -8.63 -13.44 4.17
CA GLY A 164 -7.75 -13.73 5.32
C GLY A 164 -6.98 -12.53 5.86
N ILE A 165 -7.21 -11.31 5.33
CA ILE A 165 -6.66 -10.08 5.91
C ILE A 165 -7.18 -9.94 7.35
N GLN A 166 -6.30 -9.55 8.26
CA GLN A 166 -6.59 -9.50 9.70
C GLN A 166 -6.80 -8.06 10.20
N LEU A 167 -6.13 -7.09 9.60
CA LEU A 167 -6.22 -5.67 9.95
C LEU A 167 -6.29 -4.82 8.68
N GLY A 168 -7.22 -3.88 8.68
CA GLY A 168 -7.40 -2.91 7.62
C GLY A 168 -7.38 -1.50 8.16
N TRP A 169 -6.67 -0.58 7.52
CA TRP A 169 -6.83 0.85 7.78
C TRP A 169 -7.41 1.54 6.56
N LEU A 170 -8.35 2.44 6.82
CA LEU A 170 -8.80 3.40 5.84
C LEU A 170 -8.40 4.79 6.33
N VAL A 171 -7.48 5.42 5.60
CA VAL A 171 -6.83 6.68 5.98
C VAL A 171 -7.37 7.78 5.08
N ASP A 172 -7.87 8.84 5.70
CA ASP A 172 -8.40 10.02 5.04
C ASP A 172 -7.63 11.26 5.52
N PRO A 173 -6.55 11.63 4.82
CA PRO A 173 -5.77 12.82 5.16
C PRO A 173 -6.57 14.12 5.01
N VAL A 174 -7.49 14.18 4.05
CA VAL A 174 -8.28 15.39 3.73
C VAL A 174 -9.21 15.73 4.90
N ASN A 175 -9.97 14.74 5.37
CA ASN A 175 -10.91 14.93 6.47
C ASN A 175 -10.31 14.60 7.84
N ARG A 176 -8.99 14.32 7.90
CA ARG A 176 -8.26 14.00 9.13
C ARG A 176 -8.95 12.88 9.91
N ASN A 177 -9.12 11.72 9.28
CA ASN A 177 -9.67 10.52 9.93
C ASN A 177 -8.87 9.27 9.60
N ILE A 178 -8.77 8.37 10.58
CA ILE A 178 -8.32 7.00 10.36
C ILE A 178 -9.37 6.05 10.91
N TYR A 179 -9.83 5.14 10.06
CA TYR A 179 -10.72 4.06 10.43
C TYR A 179 -9.93 2.76 10.54
N VAL A 180 -10.08 2.09 11.68
CA VAL A 180 -9.49 0.77 11.91
C VAL A 180 -10.54 -0.29 11.72
N LEU A 181 -10.31 -1.17 10.74
CA LEU A 181 -11.17 -2.30 10.42
C LEU A 181 -10.53 -3.61 10.89
N LYS A 182 -11.31 -4.44 11.61
CA LYS A 182 -10.88 -5.75 12.10
C LYS A 182 -12.11 -6.65 12.30
N LYS A 183 -11.96 -7.97 12.13
CA LYS A 183 -12.99 -8.94 12.55
C LYS A 183 -13.03 -9.06 14.07
N ASP A 184 -14.21 -8.96 14.67
CA ASP A 184 -14.39 -9.34 16.07
C ASP A 184 -14.37 -10.87 16.25
N THR A 185 -14.51 -11.34 17.50
CA THR A 185 -14.51 -12.78 17.83
C THR A 185 -15.64 -13.56 17.16
N ASN A 186 -16.70 -12.88 16.70
CA ASN A 186 -17.82 -13.48 16.00
C ASN A 186 -17.66 -13.41 14.46
N GLY A 187 -16.49 -12.96 13.99
CA GLY A 187 -16.20 -12.79 12.56
C GLY A 187 -16.85 -11.56 11.92
N VAL A 188 -17.47 -10.68 12.70
CA VAL A 188 -18.11 -9.46 12.19
C VAL A 188 -17.05 -8.38 12.00
N VAL A 189 -17.03 -7.78 10.82
CA VAL A 189 -16.13 -6.65 10.52
C VAL A 189 -16.60 -5.42 11.31
N ARG A 190 -15.75 -4.95 12.23
CA ARG A 190 -15.91 -3.70 12.95
C ARG A 190 -15.10 -2.62 12.27
N CYS A 191 -15.64 -1.41 12.21
CA CYS A 191 -14.96 -0.22 11.71
C CYS A 191 -15.00 0.82 12.83
N LEU A 192 -13.82 1.18 13.35
CA LEU A 192 -13.66 2.09 14.47
C LEU A 192 -12.99 3.37 13.99
N ASN A 193 -13.69 4.50 14.06
CA ASN A 193 -13.07 5.80 13.83
C ASN A 193 -12.11 6.12 14.99
N LYS A 194 -10.84 6.37 14.66
CA LYS A 194 -9.81 6.78 15.61
C LYS A 194 -9.54 8.29 15.59
N GLY A 195 -10.13 9.05 14.67
CA GLY A 195 -9.76 10.43 14.36
C GLY A 195 -8.35 10.49 13.77
N TRP A 196 -7.78 11.70 13.70
CA TRP A 196 -6.40 11.91 13.23
C TRP A 196 -5.41 11.86 14.38
N ARG A 197 -5.02 10.65 14.78
CA ARG A 197 -3.99 10.43 15.80
C ARG A 197 -3.23 9.16 15.49
N ALA A 198 -2.11 8.98 16.18
CA ALA A 198 -1.31 7.77 16.04
C ALA A 198 -2.13 6.50 16.27
N VAL A 199 -1.94 5.50 15.40
CA VAL A 199 -2.68 4.22 15.42
C VAL A 199 -1.69 3.06 15.51
N ALA A 200 -1.87 2.22 16.53
CA ALA A 200 -1.06 1.01 16.70
C ALA A 200 -1.57 -0.14 15.81
N GLY A 201 -0.64 -0.92 15.26
CA GLY A 201 -0.93 -2.12 14.47
C GLY A 201 -1.30 -3.37 15.30
N GLY A 202 -1.18 -3.28 16.64
CA GLY A 202 -1.55 -4.34 17.57
C GLY A 202 -0.83 -5.67 17.29
N ASP A 203 -1.54 -6.78 17.47
CA ASP A 203 -0.97 -8.13 17.28
C ASP A 203 -0.62 -8.44 15.83
N VAL A 204 -1.24 -7.74 14.86
CA VAL A 204 -0.99 -7.97 13.42
C VAL A 204 0.35 -7.36 13.00
N LEU A 205 0.71 -6.20 13.57
CA LEU A 205 2.00 -5.54 13.36
C LEU A 205 2.62 -5.17 14.72
N PRO A 206 3.25 -6.13 15.42
CA PRO A 206 3.73 -5.92 16.79
C PRO A 206 4.68 -4.73 16.92
N GLY A 207 4.32 -3.79 17.79
CA GLY A 207 5.12 -2.58 18.05
C GLY A 207 5.08 -1.51 16.96
N PHE A 208 4.36 -1.74 15.84
CA PHE A 208 4.16 -0.71 14.83
C PHE A 208 3.13 0.31 15.30
N VAL A 209 3.46 1.59 15.13
CA VAL A 209 2.56 2.72 15.33
C VAL A 209 2.70 3.64 14.12
N LEU A 210 1.58 3.97 13.48
CA LEU A 210 1.54 4.95 12.42
C LEU A 210 1.52 6.35 13.00
N GLU A 211 2.54 7.14 12.69
CA GLU A 211 2.68 8.52 13.13
C GLU A 211 2.05 9.47 12.11
N VAL A 212 0.86 9.98 12.42
CA VAL A 212 0.07 10.84 11.51
C VAL A 212 0.70 12.20 11.24
N TRP A 213 1.51 12.72 12.17
CA TRP A 213 2.18 14.01 11.97
C TRP A 213 3.20 13.97 10.84
N LYS A 214 3.79 12.80 10.55
CA LYS A 214 4.70 12.63 9.41
C LYS A 214 3.93 12.63 8.08
N ILE A 215 2.69 12.12 8.09
CA ILE A 215 1.78 12.23 6.93
C ILE A 215 1.45 13.70 6.71
N ASP A 216 1.05 14.43 7.77
CA ASP A 216 0.80 15.87 7.70
C ASP A 216 2.03 16.61 7.11
N GLN A 217 3.24 16.30 7.60
CA GLN A 217 4.47 16.88 7.07
C GLN A 217 4.71 16.55 5.58
N ALA A 218 4.44 15.31 5.16
CA ALA A 218 4.65 14.87 3.79
C ALA A 218 3.70 15.55 2.80
N ILE A 219 2.43 15.74 3.17
CA ILE A 219 1.41 16.34 2.29
C ILE A 219 1.39 17.88 2.33
N SER A 220 1.99 18.49 3.35
CA SER A 220 2.01 19.95 3.51
C SER A 220 2.81 20.61 2.40
N GLN A 221 2.21 21.58 1.71
CA GLN A 221 2.86 22.39 0.68
C GLN A 221 3.61 23.61 1.24
N GLU A 222 3.84 23.68 2.55
CA GLU A 222 4.57 24.80 3.13
C GLU A 222 6.02 24.77 2.65
N SER A 223 6.36 25.72 1.76
CA SER A 223 7.74 26.08 1.51
C SER A 223 8.36 26.44 2.84
N SER A 224 9.45 25.77 3.19
CA SER A 224 10.30 26.11 4.32
C SER A 224 10.94 27.49 4.13
N GLU A 225 10.15 28.56 4.18
CA GLU A 225 10.65 29.91 4.39
C GLU A 225 10.95 30.09 5.88
N SER A 226 12.17 29.67 6.20
CA SER A 226 13.09 30.27 7.18
C SER A 226 12.56 30.64 8.57
N SER A 227 12.91 29.80 9.53
CA SER A 227 13.47 30.26 10.82
C SER A 227 14.72 29.43 11.09
N SER A 228 15.86 29.92 10.61
CA SER A 228 16.97 30.42 11.46
C SER A 228 17.59 29.28 12.30
N SER A 229 18.83 28.86 12.08
CA SER A 229 20.02 29.62 11.76
C SER A 229 21.01 28.63 11.18
N GLY A 230 21.70 29.00 10.11
CA GLY A 230 23.05 28.49 9.91
C GLY A 230 23.89 28.97 11.10
N THR A 231 23.78 28.29 12.25
CA THR A 231 24.96 28.05 13.03
C THR A 231 25.87 27.29 12.09
N SER A 232 27.07 27.81 11.88
CA SER A 232 28.18 26.94 11.55
C SER A 232 28.28 25.93 12.72
N ASP A 233 27.46 24.87 12.67
CA ASP A 233 27.64 23.70 13.50
C ASP A 233 28.96 23.11 13.02
N GLY A 234 30.06 23.54 13.68
CA GLY A 234 31.38 23.06 13.35
C GLY A 234 31.37 21.54 13.46
N ASP A 235 31.72 20.86 12.38
CA ASP A 235 32.01 19.42 12.28
C ASP A 235 31.40 18.56 13.41
N VAL A 236 30.07 18.62 13.61
CA VAL A 236 29.41 17.78 14.61
C VAL A 236 29.24 16.40 13.99
N GLU A 237 30.28 15.61 14.16
CA GLU A 237 30.30 14.21 13.82
C GLU A 237 29.28 13.43 14.69
N ILE A 238 28.32 12.78 14.03
CA ILE A 238 27.32 11.91 14.67
C ILE A 238 27.96 10.53 14.86
N PRO A 239 28.24 10.08 16.10
CA PRO A 239 28.85 8.78 16.35
C PRO A 239 27.83 7.65 16.19
N CYS A 240 28.26 6.55 15.59
CA CYS A 240 27.47 5.33 15.56
C CYS A 240 27.43 4.67 16.95
N PRO A 241 26.26 4.31 17.51
CA PRO A 241 26.17 3.68 18.82
C PRO A 241 26.61 2.21 18.84
N LYS A 242 27.02 1.65 17.69
CA LYS A 242 27.33 0.22 17.53
C LYS A 242 28.74 -0.07 16.97
N CYS A 243 29.47 0.96 16.55
CA CYS A 243 30.85 0.85 16.08
C CYS A 243 31.52 2.23 16.14
N ASP A 244 32.81 2.28 15.82
CA ASP A 244 33.63 3.49 15.99
C ASP A 244 33.54 4.48 14.81
N GLU A 245 32.51 4.37 13.97
CA GLU A 245 32.32 5.23 12.79
C GLU A 245 31.55 6.51 13.16
N THR A 246 31.89 7.62 12.50
CA THR A 246 31.23 8.92 12.67
C THR A 246 30.74 9.49 11.34
N PHE A 247 29.69 10.32 11.39
CA PHE A 247 28.98 10.77 10.20
C PHE A 247 28.68 12.28 10.22
N PRO A 248 28.83 12.97 9.09
CA PRO A 248 28.62 14.42 9.03
C PRO A 248 27.15 14.85 9.01
N ASN A 249 26.20 13.91 8.84
CA ASN A 249 24.77 14.20 8.82
C ASN A 249 23.92 12.94 9.05
N ASP A 250 22.65 13.15 9.41
CA ASP A 250 21.67 12.10 9.69
C ASP A 250 21.51 11.11 8.52
N TYR A 251 21.55 11.57 7.27
CA TYR A 251 21.38 10.69 6.11
C TYR A 251 22.51 9.66 6.03
N THR A 252 23.76 10.11 6.11
CA THR A 252 24.93 9.21 6.07
C THR A 252 24.98 8.29 7.29
N PHE A 253 24.61 8.80 8.47
CA PHE A 253 24.48 8.00 9.69
C PHE A 253 23.40 6.91 9.57
N LEU A 254 22.18 7.28 9.19
CA LEU A 254 21.05 6.34 9.06
C LEU A 254 21.34 5.27 7.99
N LYS A 255 21.96 5.66 6.88
CA LYS A 255 22.38 4.72 5.83
C LYS A 255 23.39 3.70 6.36
N HIS A 256 24.43 4.15 7.06
CA HIS A 256 25.38 3.24 7.69
C HIS A 256 24.70 2.32 8.70
N TYR A 257 23.88 2.88 9.59
CA TYR A 257 23.17 2.12 10.60
C TYR A 257 22.28 1.05 9.97
N GLU A 258 21.59 1.39 8.88
CA GLU A 258 20.76 0.45 8.16
C GLU A 258 21.58 -0.67 7.51
N ASP A 259 22.64 -0.34 6.78
CA ASP A 259 23.43 -1.30 6.00
C ASP A 259 24.26 -2.26 6.86
N GLU A 260 24.88 -1.75 7.92
CA GLU A 260 25.83 -2.51 8.74
C GLU A 260 25.18 -3.13 9.99
N HIS A 261 24.12 -2.51 10.53
CA HIS A 261 23.57 -2.89 11.84
C HIS A 261 22.12 -3.35 11.83
N ALA A 262 21.29 -2.85 10.90
CA ALA A 262 19.87 -3.22 10.82
C ALA A 262 19.64 -4.38 9.83
N ARG A 263 20.13 -4.23 8.59
CA ARG A 263 20.01 -5.23 7.53
C ARG A 263 21.14 -6.24 7.63
N LYS A 264 20.83 -7.52 7.40
CA LYS A 264 21.85 -8.55 7.18
C LYS A 264 22.02 -8.71 5.68
N ARG A 265 23.18 -8.35 5.12
CA ARG A 265 23.54 -8.76 3.75
C ARG A 265 23.46 -10.29 3.67
N ARG A 266 22.47 -10.84 2.96
CA ARG A 266 22.43 -12.27 2.63
C ARG A 266 23.67 -12.52 1.75
N LYS A 267 24.65 -13.28 2.26
CA LYS A 267 25.73 -13.80 1.40
C LYS A 267 25.04 -14.58 0.27
N GLN A 268 25.29 -14.21 -0.98
CA GLN A 268 24.84 -14.98 -2.13
C GLN A 268 25.35 -16.41 -1.92
N ARG A 269 24.42 -17.38 -1.91
CA ARG A 269 24.75 -18.81 -1.93
C ARG A 269 24.91 -19.25 -3.36
#